data_AF-A0A938KJN0-F1
#
_entry.id   AF-A0A938KJN0-F1
#
_cell.length_a   1.000
_cell.length_b   1.000
_cell.length_c   1.000
_cell.angle_alpha   90.00
_cell.angle_beta   90.00
_cell.angle_gamma   90.00
#
_symmetry.space_group_name_H-M   'P 1'
#
loop_
_entity.id
_entity.type
_entity.pdbx_description
1 polymer ?
#
loop_
_entity_poly.entity_id
_entity_poly.type
_entity_poly.pdbx_seq_one_letter_code
_entity_poly.pdbx_strand_id
1 'polypeptide(L)'
;MTSNALKRSVQYFLGTGPCHVKPFARIAATRVCEFSLPIHRPEYHAGVVAAVPPDSVFSTESFSLLGQQAEPELVAGTRRYRSAGLLASLPRELWLLDDAAVAGAEGAVWCPRTRTLVAETAHHWFHGASEHPLLAAPRFPDPSPLTGLTLHLGALNAEGYFHFLHESLPKLALARPWLPHVSHILANGQPGGFQEKWLRLAGVDPKRILWLNGLSHFRCEQLLFTRSFALDLCPSPWIVAQLRDLFPTVAACGSRRLWITRRATGRRHLAWEEQLLAMLPDFECVDLAALEPAAQIALMASSSVVAGPIGAGFSNIVFCSPGARVIIIRPSLQQYPLYDRLATAAGLAHSWLAADFLQPVDISRISAAITEWIGRSGR
;
A
#
# COMPACT_ATOMS: atom_id res chain seq x y z
N MET A 1 12.47 17.07 46.81
CA MET A 1 12.35 16.29 45.55
C MET A 1 11.88 14.84 45.78
N THR A 2 11.07 14.54 46.81
CA THR A 2 11.10 13.17 47.40
C THR A 2 9.78 12.71 48.02
N SER A 3 8.66 12.75 47.29
CA SER A 3 7.43 12.08 47.78
C SER A 3 6.54 11.56 46.64
N ASN A 4 6.29 12.36 45.60
CA ASN A 4 5.40 11.98 44.50
C ASN A 4 6.04 11.04 43.46
N ALA A 5 7.36 11.12 43.24
CA ALA A 5 8.06 10.20 42.34
C ALA A 5 8.15 8.78 42.93
N LEU A 6 8.39 8.67 44.24
CA LEU A 6 8.45 7.39 44.95
C LEU A 6 7.06 6.73 45.03
N LYS A 7 6.00 7.51 45.29
CA LYS A 7 4.61 7.00 45.25
C LYS A 7 4.19 6.46 43.88
N ARG A 8 4.63 7.11 42.78
CA ARG A 8 4.36 6.64 41.40
C ARG A 8 5.09 5.34 41.08
N SER A 9 6.35 5.21 41.49
CA SER A 9 7.11 3.96 41.28
C SER A 9 6.57 2.80 42.11
N VAL A 10 6.11 3.06 43.34
CA VAL A 10 5.53 2.03 44.22
C VAL A 10 4.15 1.55 43.71
N GLN A 11 3.31 2.43 43.16
CA GLN A 11 2.05 2.03 42.52
C GLN A 11 2.25 1.20 41.24
N TYR A 12 3.30 1.48 40.47
CA TYR A 12 3.67 0.72 39.28
C TYR A 12 4.12 -0.71 39.61
N PHE A 13 4.78 -0.91 40.76
CA PHE A 13 5.29 -2.23 41.17
C PHE A 13 4.33 -3.05 42.06
N LEU A 14 3.50 -2.42 42.90
CA LEU A 14 2.63 -3.14 43.86
C LEU A 14 1.19 -3.37 43.37
N GLY A 15 0.76 -2.75 42.27
CA GLY A 15 -0.50 -3.10 41.59
C GLY A 15 -1.79 -2.86 42.40
N THR A 16 -1.85 -1.86 43.28
CA THR A 16 -3.05 -1.59 44.11
C THR A 16 -4.07 -0.62 43.49
N GLY A 17 -3.96 -0.31 42.20
CA GLY A 17 -5.06 0.32 41.43
C GLY A 17 -6.12 -0.71 41.04
N PRO A 18 -7.38 -0.32 40.76
CA PRO A 18 -8.51 -1.26 40.61
C PRO A 18 -8.37 -2.27 39.47
N CYS A 19 -7.33 -2.16 38.64
CA CYS A 19 -7.03 -3.10 37.56
C CYS A 19 -5.53 -3.41 37.54
N HIS A 20 -5.15 -4.67 37.81
CA HIS A 20 -3.82 -5.19 37.55
C HIS A 20 -3.60 -5.33 36.03
N VAL A 21 -2.88 -4.40 35.41
CA VAL A 21 -2.54 -4.50 33.98
C VAL A 21 -1.18 -5.20 33.85
N LYS A 22 -1.18 -6.46 33.37
CA LYS A 22 0.06 -7.12 32.96
C LYS A 22 0.52 -6.54 31.61
N PRO A 23 1.82 -6.20 31.43
CA PRO A 23 2.35 -5.78 30.14
C PRO A 23 2.07 -6.83 29.06
N PHE A 24 1.64 -6.40 27.88
CA PHE A 24 1.27 -7.32 26.80
C PHE A 24 2.41 -8.26 26.40
N ALA A 25 3.66 -7.78 26.41
CA ALA A 25 4.85 -8.62 26.17
C ALA A 25 4.94 -9.83 27.12
N ARG A 26 4.45 -9.70 28.37
CA ARG A 26 4.41 -10.78 29.37
C ARG A 26 3.28 -11.79 29.11
N ILE A 27 2.20 -11.35 28.48
CA ILE A 27 1.05 -12.18 28.07
C ILE A 27 1.36 -12.90 26.74
N ALA A 28 2.07 -12.23 25.82
CA ALA A 28 2.51 -12.81 24.56
C ALA A 28 3.60 -13.88 24.75
N ALA A 29 4.55 -13.64 25.65
CA ALA A 29 5.64 -14.59 25.95
C ALA A 29 5.19 -15.86 26.71
N THR A 30 3.97 -15.90 27.25
CA THR A 30 3.44 -17.03 28.03
C THR A 30 2.60 -18.01 27.20
N ARG A 31 2.49 -17.81 25.88
CA ARG A 31 1.85 -18.78 24.99
C ARG A 31 2.86 -19.82 24.48
N VAL A 32 3.28 -20.72 25.37
CA VAL A 32 3.65 -22.08 24.97
C VAL A 32 2.35 -22.90 25.07
N CYS A 33 1.99 -23.60 24.01
CA CYS A 33 0.77 -24.39 23.92
C CYS A 33 0.79 -25.49 24.99
N GLU A 34 -0.04 -25.36 26.04
CA GLU A 34 0.06 -26.23 27.22
C GLU A 34 -1.02 -27.33 27.29
N PHE A 35 -2.03 -27.35 26.40
CA PHE A 35 -3.07 -28.38 26.48
C PHE A 35 -3.59 -28.85 25.13
N SER A 36 -3.10 -30.02 24.70
CA SER A 36 -3.78 -30.91 23.76
C SER A 36 -5.13 -31.34 24.38
N LEU A 37 -6.25 -30.73 23.99
CA LEU A 37 -7.64 -31.28 23.95
C LEU A 37 -8.65 -30.17 23.52
N PRO A 38 -9.82 -30.54 22.94
CA PRO A 38 -10.65 -29.69 22.09
C PRO A 38 -11.51 -28.71 22.89
N ILE A 39 -11.63 -27.49 22.38
CA ILE A 39 -12.27 -26.37 23.09
C ILE A 39 -13.74 -26.29 22.67
N HIS A 40 -14.67 -26.79 23.50
CA HIS A 40 -16.06 -26.33 23.49
C HIS A 40 -16.18 -24.99 24.23
N ARG A 41 -15.75 -23.90 23.59
CA ARG A 41 -16.12 -22.52 23.95
C ARG A 41 -16.92 -21.93 22.78
N PRO A 42 -17.86 -20.99 23.02
CA PRO A 42 -18.43 -20.22 21.93
C PRO A 42 -17.28 -19.39 21.35
N GLU A 43 -16.86 -19.73 20.15
CA GLU A 43 -16.03 -18.85 19.35
C GLU A 43 -16.86 -17.56 19.18
N TYR A 44 -16.44 -16.45 19.78
CA TYR A 44 -16.71 -15.16 19.15
C TYR A 44 -16.21 -15.36 17.71
N HIS A 45 -17.08 -15.28 16.69
CA HIS A 45 -16.91 -16.01 15.44
C HIS A 45 -15.75 -15.43 14.63
N ALA A 46 -14.52 -15.78 15.00
CA ALA A 46 -13.30 -15.48 14.27
C ALA A 46 -13.20 -16.49 13.13
N GLY A 47 -13.88 -16.19 12.03
CA GLY A 47 -13.94 -17.05 10.86
C GLY A 47 -13.11 -16.48 9.71
N VAL A 48 -12.44 -17.37 8.97
CA VAL A 48 -12.03 -17.05 7.61
C VAL A 48 -13.27 -17.13 6.74
N VAL A 49 -13.75 -15.96 6.30
CA VAL A 49 -14.97 -15.80 5.50
C VAL A 49 -14.70 -16.16 4.04
N ALA A 50 -13.50 -15.85 3.56
CA ALA A 50 -13.01 -16.27 2.26
C ALA A 50 -11.50 -16.50 2.33
N ALA A 51 -11.02 -17.58 1.71
CA ALA A 51 -9.60 -17.87 1.55
C ALA A 51 -9.33 -18.20 0.09
N VAL A 52 -8.37 -17.50 -0.51
CA VAL A 52 -7.83 -17.84 -1.82
C VAL A 52 -6.34 -18.11 -1.65
N PRO A 53 -5.87 -19.33 -2.01
CA PRO A 53 -4.46 -19.66 -1.90
C PRO A 53 -3.62 -18.79 -2.86
N PRO A 54 -2.30 -18.69 -2.61
CA PRO A 54 -1.37 -18.17 -3.60
C PRO A 54 -1.55 -18.87 -4.95
N ASP A 55 -1.82 -18.11 -5.99
CA ASP A 55 -2.14 -18.62 -7.33
C ASP A 55 -1.10 -18.24 -8.37
N SER A 56 -0.16 -17.34 -8.03
CA SER A 56 0.80 -16.81 -8.99
C SER A 56 2.20 -16.69 -8.40
N VAL A 57 3.16 -17.19 -9.17
CA VAL A 57 4.57 -16.84 -9.06
C VAL A 57 4.89 -15.97 -10.27
N PHE A 58 5.50 -14.81 -10.06
CA PHE A 58 5.91 -13.93 -11.15
C PHE A 58 7.38 -13.57 -11.04
N SER A 59 8.06 -13.46 -12.18
CA SER A 59 9.48 -13.12 -12.28
C SER A 59 9.63 -11.63 -12.52
N THR A 60 10.34 -10.93 -11.64
CA THR A 60 10.73 -9.54 -11.90
C THR A 60 12.15 -9.47 -12.43
N GLU A 61 12.32 -8.79 -13.55
CA GLU A 61 13.62 -8.44 -14.13
C GLU A 61 13.61 -6.95 -14.46
N SER A 62 14.71 -6.27 -14.19
CA SER A 62 14.83 -4.83 -14.36
C SER A 62 16.20 -4.52 -14.95
N PHE A 63 16.24 -3.70 -15.99
CA PHE A 63 17.49 -3.30 -16.65
C PHE A 63 17.55 -1.78 -16.82
N SER A 64 18.78 -1.26 -16.80
CA SER A 64 19.04 0.16 -17.03
C SER A 64 19.13 0.48 -18.52
N LEU A 65 18.46 1.55 -18.96
CA LEU A 65 18.59 2.11 -20.31
C LEU A 65 20.03 2.53 -20.64
N LEU A 66 20.79 2.96 -19.63
CA LEU A 66 22.16 3.47 -19.80
C LEU A 66 23.23 2.44 -19.40
N GLY A 67 22.84 1.18 -19.13
CA GLY A 67 23.74 0.14 -18.64
C GLY A 67 24.24 0.38 -17.20
N GLN A 68 23.55 1.22 -16.43
CA GLN A 68 23.89 1.50 -15.03
C GLN A 68 23.60 0.28 -14.15
N GLN A 69 24.46 0.04 -13.16
CA GLN A 69 24.26 -1.01 -12.16
C GLN A 69 23.47 -0.47 -10.98
N ALA A 70 22.39 -1.15 -10.61
CA ALA A 70 21.59 -0.79 -9.45
C ALA A 70 22.32 -1.15 -8.15
N GLU A 71 22.26 -0.26 -7.17
CA GLU A 71 22.78 -0.47 -5.83
C GLU A 71 21.67 -1.02 -4.91
N PRO A 72 21.91 -2.10 -4.16
CA PRO A 72 20.89 -2.63 -3.26
C PRO A 72 20.67 -1.70 -2.06
N GLU A 73 19.42 -1.55 -1.64
CA GLU A 73 19.11 -0.97 -0.33
C GLU A 73 19.43 -2.01 0.77
N LEU A 74 20.21 -1.61 1.77
CA LEU A 74 20.62 -2.48 2.88
C LEU A 74 19.95 -2.04 4.19
N VAL A 75 19.41 -3.00 4.94
CA VAL A 75 18.93 -2.83 6.32
C VAL A 75 19.71 -3.81 7.21
N ALA A 76 20.40 -3.29 8.22
CA ALA A 76 21.26 -4.07 9.11
C ALA A 76 22.24 -5.00 8.36
N GLY A 77 22.84 -4.52 7.27
CA GLY A 77 23.81 -5.28 6.46
C GLY A 77 23.19 -6.33 5.51
N THR A 78 21.85 -6.47 5.51
CA THR A 78 21.14 -7.40 4.63
C THR A 78 20.39 -6.65 3.54
N ARG A 79 20.26 -7.24 2.34
CA ARG A 79 19.47 -6.63 1.26
C ARG A 79 18.01 -6.55 1.69
N ARG A 80 17.47 -5.33 1.69
CA ARG A 80 16.06 -5.08 2.01
C ARG A 80 15.14 -5.71 0.96
N TYR A 81 15.52 -5.63 -0.31
CA TYR A 81 14.75 -6.16 -1.42
C TYR A 81 15.59 -7.07 -2.31
N ARG A 82 14.94 -8.11 -2.86
CA ARG A 82 15.48 -8.84 -4.00
C ARG A 82 15.32 -7.99 -5.26
N SER A 83 16.40 -7.87 -6.03
CA SER A 83 16.49 -7.09 -7.26
C SER A 83 15.86 -7.78 -8.47
N ALA A 84 15.78 -9.11 -8.43
CA ALA A 84 15.17 -9.97 -9.44
C ALA A 84 14.74 -11.30 -8.81
N GLY A 85 13.89 -12.06 -9.52
CA GLY A 85 13.55 -13.45 -9.19
C GLY A 85 12.05 -13.73 -9.12
N LEU A 86 11.74 -14.96 -8.71
CA LEU A 86 10.37 -15.47 -8.55
C LEU A 86 9.76 -15.00 -7.22
N LEU A 87 8.62 -14.33 -7.31
CA LEU A 87 7.87 -13.80 -6.17
C LEU A 87 6.51 -14.48 -6.11
N ALA A 88 6.21 -15.13 -4.98
CA ALA A 88 4.90 -15.72 -4.74
C ALA A 88 3.90 -14.65 -4.29
N SER A 89 2.68 -14.71 -4.83
CA SER A 89 1.56 -13.93 -4.31
C SER A 89 1.23 -14.33 -2.87
N LEU A 90 0.81 -13.38 -2.04
CA LEU A 90 0.33 -13.68 -0.69
C LEU A 90 -1.03 -14.40 -0.72
N PRO A 91 -1.33 -15.23 0.29
CA PRO A 91 -2.69 -15.72 0.49
C PRO A 91 -3.64 -14.54 0.70
N ARG A 92 -4.86 -14.68 0.20
CA ARG A 92 -5.88 -13.64 0.27
C ARG A 92 -7.01 -14.15 1.13
N GLU A 93 -7.08 -13.57 2.32
CA GLU A 93 -8.01 -14.00 3.36
C GLU A 93 -8.85 -12.80 3.78
N LEU A 94 -10.14 -13.04 3.93
CA LEU A 94 -11.10 -12.12 4.52
C LEU A 94 -11.53 -12.72 5.86
N TRP A 95 -11.32 -11.98 6.94
CA TRP A 95 -11.70 -12.40 8.28
C TRP A 95 -12.90 -11.61 8.77
N LEU A 96 -13.74 -12.28 9.57
CA LEU A 96 -14.75 -11.65 10.40
C LEU A 96 -14.32 -11.74 11.86
N LEU A 97 -14.47 -10.65 12.60
CA LEU A 97 -14.34 -10.63 14.06
C LEU A 97 -15.52 -9.89 14.68
N ASP A 98 -16.16 -10.52 15.66
CA ASP A 98 -17.14 -9.85 16.52
C ASP A 98 -16.44 -9.11 17.67
N ASP A 99 -16.98 -7.93 18.04
CA ASP A 99 -16.46 -7.10 19.12
C ASP A 99 -14.96 -6.79 18.96
N ALA A 100 -14.58 -6.30 17.78
CA ALA A 100 -13.21 -5.96 17.41
C ALA A 100 -12.95 -4.45 17.50
N ALA A 101 -11.71 -4.05 17.73
CA ALA A 101 -11.30 -2.66 17.72
C ALA A 101 -10.30 -2.37 16.59
N VAL A 102 -10.41 -1.19 16.00
CA VAL A 102 -9.50 -0.66 14.98
C VAL A 102 -8.90 0.64 15.49
N ALA A 103 -7.57 0.76 15.42
CA ALA A 103 -6.84 1.86 16.04
C ALA A 103 -5.72 2.40 15.16
N GLY A 104 -5.43 3.69 15.29
CA GLY A 104 -4.33 4.36 14.60
C GLY A 104 -4.62 4.70 13.14
N ALA A 105 -3.65 5.36 12.50
CA ALA A 105 -3.76 5.76 11.09
C ALA A 105 -3.67 4.54 10.16
N GLU A 106 -2.83 3.58 10.51
CA GLU A 106 -2.65 2.31 9.81
C GLU A 106 -3.85 1.36 9.93
N GLY A 107 -4.78 1.63 10.87
CA GLY A 107 -5.96 0.81 11.10
C GLY A 107 -5.65 -0.56 11.69
N ALA A 108 -4.74 -0.61 12.68
CA ALA A 108 -4.38 -1.85 13.33
C ALA A 108 -5.59 -2.46 14.07
N VAL A 109 -5.85 -3.74 13.80
CA VAL A 109 -6.99 -4.49 14.34
C VAL A 109 -6.57 -5.20 15.62
N TRP A 110 -7.37 -5.07 16.68
CA TRP A 110 -7.09 -5.72 17.95
C TRP A 110 -8.37 -6.06 18.71
N CYS A 111 -8.29 -7.02 19.64
CA CYS A 111 -9.41 -7.40 20.50
C CYS A 111 -9.43 -6.54 21.78
N PRO A 112 -10.45 -5.68 22.01
CA PRO A 112 -10.53 -4.79 23.16
C PRO A 112 -10.52 -5.53 24.50
N ARG A 113 -11.12 -6.74 24.55
CA ARG A 113 -11.24 -7.56 25.75
C ARG A 113 -9.93 -8.22 26.16
N THR A 114 -9.22 -8.82 25.20
CA THR A 114 -7.98 -9.59 25.47
C THR A 114 -6.71 -8.78 25.22
N ARG A 115 -6.85 -7.55 24.70
CA ARG A 115 -5.74 -6.70 24.26
C ARG A 115 -4.83 -7.36 23.23
N THR A 116 -5.39 -8.25 22.40
CA THR A 116 -4.62 -9.01 21.41
C THR A 116 -4.64 -8.31 20.06
N LEU A 117 -3.46 -7.96 19.55
CA LEU A 117 -3.27 -7.37 18.22
C LEU A 117 -3.28 -8.46 17.15
N VAL A 118 -3.93 -8.18 16.02
CA VAL A 118 -3.89 -9.03 14.83
C VAL A 118 -2.66 -8.67 14.01
N ALA A 119 -1.66 -9.55 14.05
CA ALA A 119 -0.34 -9.31 13.46
C ALA A 119 -0.41 -8.96 11.96
N GLU A 120 -1.36 -9.55 11.23
CA GLU A 120 -1.64 -9.32 9.82
C GLU A 120 -1.97 -7.86 9.46
N THR A 121 -2.42 -7.10 10.45
CA THR A 121 -2.83 -5.68 10.32
C THR A 121 -1.84 -4.72 10.98
N ALA A 122 -0.83 -5.26 11.66
CA ALA A 122 0.18 -4.51 12.41
C ALA A 122 1.52 -4.43 11.66
N HIS A 123 1.47 -4.42 10.32
CA HIS A 123 2.65 -4.31 9.48
C HIS A 123 3.39 -2.99 9.76
N HIS A 124 4.72 -3.06 9.86
CA HIS A 124 5.58 -1.90 10.02
C HIS A 124 6.88 -2.11 9.24
N TRP A 125 7.44 -1.03 8.68
CA TRP A 125 8.60 -1.10 7.79
C TRP A 125 9.92 -1.55 8.44
N PHE A 126 10.03 -1.35 9.76
CA PHE A 126 11.30 -1.49 10.48
C PHE A 126 11.22 -2.38 11.73
N HIS A 127 10.01 -2.72 12.18
CA HIS A 127 9.78 -3.39 13.46
C HIS A 127 8.75 -4.50 13.30
N GLY A 128 8.85 -5.53 14.14
CA GLY A 128 7.84 -6.59 14.17
C GLY A 128 6.54 -6.11 14.82
N ALA A 129 5.44 -6.83 14.58
CA ALA A 129 4.13 -6.54 15.19
C ALA A 129 4.17 -6.52 16.73
N SER A 130 5.11 -7.25 17.37
CA SER A 130 5.31 -7.24 18.82
C SER A 130 5.80 -5.91 19.39
N GLU A 131 6.38 -5.05 18.56
CA GLU A 131 6.89 -3.73 18.91
C GLU A 131 5.90 -2.61 18.53
N HIS A 132 4.70 -2.97 18.08
CA HIS A 132 3.72 -2.00 17.61
C HIS A 132 3.37 -0.98 18.71
N PRO A 133 3.36 0.34 18.43
CA PRO A 133 3.15 1.38 19.44
C PRO A 133 1.86 1.22 20.27
N LEU A 134 0.80 0.68 19.67
CA LEU A 134 -0.45 0.35 20.38
C LEU A 134 -0.27 -0.59 21.56
N LEU A 135 0.71 -1.51 21.51
CA LEU A 135 1.01 -2.45 22.60
C LEU A 135 1.70 -1.78 23.79
N ALA A 136 2.36 -0.65 23.54
CA ALA A 136 3.09 0.14 24.53
C ALA A 136 2.28 1.36 25.03
N ALA A 137 1.14 1.68 24.41
CA ALA A 137 0.34 2.85 24.74
C ALA A 137 -0.32 2.70 26.12
N PRO A 138 0.04 3.51 27.15
CA PRO A 138 -0.52 3.38 28.49
C PRO A 138 -1.97 3.86 28.58
N ARG A 139 -2.36 4.77 27.68
CA ARG A 139 -3.73 5.25 27.47
C ARG A 139 -3.93 5.46 25.98
N PHE A 140 -5.02 4.92 25.46
CA PHE A 140 -5.52 5.18 24.12
C PHE A 140 -6.84 5.94 24.25
N PRO A 141 -7.26 6.78 23.28
CA PRO A 141 -8.58 7.42 23.29
C PRO A 141 -9.68 6.40 23.55
N ASP A 142 -10.82 6.79 24.14
CA ASP A 142 -11.94 5.84 24.26
C ASP A 142 -12.48 5.47 22.87
N PRO A 143 -12.81 4.19 22.62
CA PRO A 143 -13.27 3.78 21.32
C PRO A 143 -14.66 4.34 21.02
N SER A 144 -14.84 4.84 19.81
CA SER A 144 -16.16 5.16 19.26
C SER A 144 -16.87 3.86 18.86
N PRO A 145 -18.05 3.55 19.40
CA PRO A 145 -18.77 2.33 19.04
C PRO A 145 -19.38 2.44 17.64
N LEU A 146 -19.30 1.36 16.87
CA LEU A 146 -19.89 1.20 15.54
C LEU A 146 -20.79 -0.05 15.56
N THR A 147 -22.07 0.14 15.26
CA THR A 147 -23.06 -0.94 15.20
C THR A 147 -23.15 -1.53 13.79
N GLY A 148 -23.49 -2.82 13.70
CA GLY A 148 -23.54 -3.55 12.45
C GLY A 148 -22.16 -3.91 11.86
N LEU A 149 -22.15 -4.18 10.56
CA LEU A 149 -20.98 -4.68 9.83
C LEU A 149 -20.08 -3.55 9.36
N THR A 150 -18.82 -3.57 9.79
CA THR A 150 -17.78 -2.61 9.40
C THR A 150 -16.75 -3.29 8.48
N LEU A 151 -16.39 -2.66 7.36
CA LEU A 151 -15.30 -3.10 6.48
C LEU A 151 -14.05 -2.25 6.70
N HIS A 152 -12.91 -2.88 6.93
CA HIS A 152 -11.62 -2.22 7.10
C HIS A 152 -10.78 -2.25 5.82
N LEU A 153 -10.61 -1.06 5.20
CA LEU A 153 -9.75 -0.85 4.04
C LEU A 153 -8.39 -0.23 4.40
N GLY A 154 -8.16 0.10 5.68
CA GLY A 154 -6.95 0.76 6.12
C GLY A 154 -5.68 -0.03 5.83
N ALA A 155 -4.60 0.69 5.56
CA ALA A 155 -3.28 0.13 5.31
C ALA A 155 -2.19 1.12 5.74
N LEU A 156 -1.02 0.59 6.08
CA LEU A 156 0.14 1.40 6.46
C LEU A 156 0.49 2.39 5.33
N ASN A 157 0.59 3.68 5.66
CA ASN A 157 0.93 4.76 4.74
C ASN A 157 -0.04 4.95 3.56
N ALA A 158 -1.30 4.51 3.67
CA ALA A 158 -2.32 4.74 2.62
C ALA A 158 -2.84 6.20 2.53
N GLU A 159 -2.20 7.15 3.23
CA GLU A 159 -2.22 8.57 2.83
C GLU A 159 -1.44 8.77 1.52
N GLY A 160 -0.48 7.89 1.24
CA GLY A 160 0.26 7.82 -0.01
C GLY A 160 -0.52 7.08 -1.10
N TYR A 161 -0.51 7.65 -2.31
CA TYR A 161 -1.30 7.17 -3.45
C TYR A 161 -1.07 5.70 -3.80
N PHE A 162 0.18 5.22 -3.79
CA PHE A 162 0.49 3.83 -4.10
C PHE A 162 -0.20 2.87 -3.13
N HIS A 163 0.01 3.06 -1.81
CA HIS A 163 -0.54 2.18 -0.79
C HIS A 163 -2.07 2.20 -0.80
N PHE A 164 -2.67 3.37 -0.98
CA PHE A 164 -4.12 3.44 -1.16
C PHE A 164 -4.60 2.65 -2.39
N LEU A 165 -4.01 2.88 -3.57
CA LEU A 165 -4.45 2.26 -4.81
C LEU A 165 -4.19 0.76 -4.85
N HIS A 166 -3.05 0.29 -4.34
CA HIS A 166 -2.58 -1.10 -4.47
C HIS A 166 -2.77 -1.96 -3.22
N GLU A 167 -2.98 -1.35 -2.05
CA GLU A 167 -3.16 -2.10 -0.79
C GLU A 167 -4.53 -1.89 -0.16
N SER A 168 -5.17 -0.72 -0.32
CA SER A 168 -6.52 -0.47 0.21
C SER A 168 -7.62 -0.86 -0.77
N LEU A 169 -7.61 -0.35 -2.01
CA LEU A 169 -8.70 -0.57 -2.96
C LEU A 169 -8.94 -2.05 -3.34
N PRO A 170 -7.93 -2.90 -3.54
CA PRO A 170 -8.16 -4.31 -3.89
C PRO A 170 -8.91 -5.10 -2.81
N LYS A 171 -8.95 -4.60 -1.56
CA LYS A 171 -9.73 -5.22 -0.48
C LYS A 171 -11.24 -5.19 -0.76
N LEU A 172 -11.72 -4.22 -1.54
CA LEU A 172 -13.11 -4.17 -2.00
C LEU A 172 -13.49 -5.39 -2.84
N ALA A 173 -12.56 -5.94 -3.62
CA ALA A 173 -12.82 -7.07 -4.48
C ALA A 173 -13.15 -8.34 -3.68
N LEU A 174 -12.38 -8.62 -2.62
CA LEU A 174 -12.70 -9.73 -1.71
C LEU A 174 -13.98 -9.45 -0.93
N ALA A 175 -14.23 -8.21 -0.51
CA ALA A 175 -15.41 -7.86 0.25
C ALA A 175 -16.70 -7.74 -0.61
N ARG A 176 -16.62 -7.86 -1.94
CA ARG A 176 -17.71 -7.57 -2.89
C ARG A 176 -19.04 -8.24 -2.52
N PRO A 177 -19.11 -9.53 -2.15
CA PRO A 177 -20.36 -10.17 -1.75
C PRO A 177 -21.02 -9.57 -0.51
N TRP A 178 -20.23 -8.94 0.37
CA TRP A 178 -20.69 -8.39 1.65
C TRP A 178 -20.96 -6.88 1.61
N LEU A 179 -20.47 -6.16 0.59
CA LEU A 179 -20.64 -4.70 0.47
C LEU A 179 -22.08 -4.20 0.66
N PRO A 180 -23.14 -4.88 0.16
CA PRO A 180 -24.52 -4.46 0.41
C PRO A 180 -24.93 -4.44 1.90
N HIS A 181 -24.25 -5.25 2.73
CA HIS A 181 -24.52 -5.39 4.17
C HIS A 181 -23.60 -4.53 5.04
N VAL A 182 -22.57 -3.91 4.45
CA VAL A 182 -21.61 -3.06 5.16
C VAL A 182 -22.25 -1.72 5.52
N SER A 183 -22.31 -1.44 6.82
CA SER A 183 -22.82 -0.20 7.42
C SER A 183 -21.75 0.89 7.46
N HIS A 184 -20.50 0.52 7.73
CA HIS A 184 -19.37 1.43 7.87
C HIS A 184 -18.13 0.93 7.13
N ILE A 185 -17.35 1.85 6.56
CA ILE A 185 -16.08 1.56 5.89
C ILE A 185 -14.99 2.41 6.55
N LEU A 186 -13.98 1.77 7.11
CA LEU A 186 -12.80 2.44 7.66
C LEU A 186 -11.73 2.56 6.56
N ALA A 187 -11.26 3.77 6.28
CA ALA A 187 -10.25 4.00 5.24
C ALA A 187 -9.26 5.13 5.63
N ASN A 188 -8.03 5.06 5.12
CA ASN A 188 -7.08 6.17 5.19
C ASN A 188 -7.52 7.34 4.30
N GLY A 189 -7.16 8.55 4.69
CA GLY A 189 -7.42 9.76 3.94
C GLY A 189 -8.27 10.76 4.72
N GLN A 190 -9.03 11.57 4.01
CA GLN A 190 -9.86 12.62 4.58
C GLN A 190 -11.01 12.97 3.63
N PRO A 191 -12.10 13.58 4.14
CA PRO A 191 -13.18 14.07 3.30
C PRO A 191 -12.67 15.01 2.21
N GLY A 192 -13.15 14.83 0.98
CA GLY A 192 -12.73 15.59 -0.20
C GLY A 192 -11.32 15.28 -0.72
N GLY A 193 -10.57 14.38 -0.07
CA GLY A 193 -9.27 13.92 -0.51
C GLY A 193 -9.33 13.07 -1.79
N PHE A 194 -8.17 12.76 -2.37
CA PHE A 194 -8.12 11.91 -3.58
C PHE A 194 -8.67 10.51 -3.32
N GLN A 195 -8.50 9.97 -2.11
CA GLN A 195 -9.02 8.67 -1.71
C GLN A 195 -10.54 8.60 -1.88
N GLU A 196 -11.25 9.66 -1.47
CA GLU A 196 -12.71 9.73 -1.60
C GLU A 196 -13.14 9.72 -3.07
N LYS A 197 -12.41 10.41 -3.96
CA LYS A 197 -12.70 10.42 -5.40
C LYS A 197 -12.63 9.01 -5.99
N TRP A 198 -11.59 8.26 -5.63
CA TRP A 198 -11.41 6.88 -6.06
C TRP A 198 -12.41 5.91 -5.43
N LEU A 199 -12.72 6.04 -4.14
CA LEU A 199 -13.75 5.24 -3.46
C LEU A 199 -15.13 5.49 -4.07
N ARG A 200 -15.47 6.76 -4.36
CA ARG A 200 -16.71 7.12 -5.07
C ARG A 200 -16.77 6.48 -6.46
N LEU A 201 -15.67 6.53 -7.23
CA LEU A 201 -15.59 5.88 -8.53
C LEU A 201 -15.76 4.35 -8.41
N ALA A 202 -15.28 3.74 -7.32
CA ALA A 202 -15.47 2.32 -7.00
C ALA A 202 -16.89 1.98 -6.51
N GLY A 203 -17.82 2.95 -6.50
CA GLY A 203 -19.20 2.75 -6.06
C GLY A 203 -19.41 2.79 -4.54
N VAL A 204 -18.41 3.25 -3.78
CA VAL A 204 -18.54 3.43 -2.33
C VAL A 204 -19.24 4.75 -2.03
N ASP A 205 -20.32 4.68 -1.25
CA ASP A 205 -21.02 5.87 -0.73
C ASP A 205 -20.14 6.59 0.31
N PRO A 206 -19.75 7.86 0.07
CA PRO A 206 -18.91 8.62 1.00
C PRO A 206 -19.49 8.74 2.41
N LYS A 207 -20.82 8.66 2.57
CA LYS A 207 -21.48 8.75 3.89
C LYS A 207 -21.18 7.56 4.80
N ARG A 208 -20.73 6.44 4.24
CA ARG A 208 -20.37 5.23 5.01
C ARG A 208 -18.90 5.25 5.43
N ILE A 209 -18.10 6.18 4.91
CA ILE A 209 -16.66 6.21 5.15
C ILE A 209 -16.37 6.93 6.47
N LEU A 210 -15.60 6.26 7.33
CA LEU A 210 -14.98 6.84 8.51
C LEU A 210 -13.47 6.86 8.31
N TRP A 211 -12.88 8.05 8.46
CA TRP A 211 -11.48 8.27 8.11
C TRP A 211 -10.54 7.94 9.28
N LEU A 212 -9.51 7.15 8.98
CA LEU A 212 -8.45 6.80 9.93
C LEU A 212 -7.44 7.93 10.07
N ASN A 213 -7.03 8.19 11.31
CA ASN A 213 -5.97 9.11 11.69
C ASN A 213 -5.25 8.59 12.95
N GLY A 214 -4.18 9.26 13.38
CA GLY A 214 -3.36 8.80 14.51
C GLY A 214 -4.09 8.65 15.85
N LEU A 215 -5.27 9.25 16.02
CA LEU A 215 -6.12 9.16 17.22
C LEU A 215 -7.39 8.33 16.99
N SER A 216 -7.59 7.76 15.80
CA SER A 216 -8.74 6.93 15.52
C SER A 216 -8.76 5.73 16.46
N HIS A 217 -9.92 5.52 17.07
CA HIS A 217 -10.23 4.33 17.85
C HIS A 217 -11.70 3.99 17.67
N PHE A 218 -11.97 2.87 16.99
CA PHE A 218 -13.31 2.38 16.74
C PHE A 218 -13.49 1.02 17.37
N ARG A 219 -14.65 0.76 17.98
CA ARG A 219 -15.07 -0.56 18.42
C ARG A 219 -16.24 -1.01 17.57
N CYS A 220 -16.01 -2.04 16.76
CA CYS A 220 -16.94 -2.56 15.78
C CYS A 220 -17.70 -3.74 16.38
N GLU A 221 -19.03 -3.74 16.25
CA GLU A 221 -19.85 -4.90 16.58
C GLU A 221 -19.43 -6.11 15.74
N GLN A 222 -19.29 -5.92 14.43
CA GLN A 222 -18.73 -6.91 13.50
C GLN A 222 -17.73 -6.23 12.55
N LEU A 223 -16.56 -6.84 12.38
CA LEU A 223 -15.47 -6.30 11.57
C LEU A 223 -15.04 -7.29 10.50
N LEU A 224 -15.18 -6.89 9.23
CA LEU A 224 -14.50 -7.51 8.10
C LEU A 224 -13.17 -6.81 7.86
N PHE A 225 -12.08 -7.56 7.80
CA PHE A 225 -10.76 -7.01 7.50
C PHE A 225 -9.90 -8.01 6.72
N THR A 226 -8.82 -7.49 6.14
CA THR A 226 -7.80 -8.27 5.44
C THR A 226 -6.41 -7.80 5.84
N ARG A 227 -5.41 -8.65 5.56
CA ARG A 227 -4.00 -8.27 5.53
C ARG A 227 -3.72 -7.40 4.29
N SER A 228 -2.53 -6.80 4.20
CA SER A 228 -2.07 -6.18 2.95
C SER A 228 -1.70 -7.26 1.92
N PHE A 229 -2.09 -7.05 0.66
CA PHE A 229 -1.80 -7.97 -0.45
C PHE A 229 -0.51 -7.65 -1.20
N ALA A 230 0.13 -6.52 -0.90
CA ALA A 230 1.35 -6.05 -1.57
C ALA A 230 2.51 -5.82 -0.57
N LEU A 231 2.69 -6.71 0.41
CA LEU A 231 3.78 -6.61 1.38
C LEU A 231 5.13 -6.44 0.69
N ASP A 232 6.00 -5.62 1.29
CA ASP A 232 7.33 -5.30 0.78
C ASP A 232 7.33 -4.82 -0.68
N LEU A 233 6.30 -4.04 -1.06
CA LEU A 233 6.22 -3.39 -2.37
C LEU A 233 6.16 -4.40 -3.50
N CYS A 234 5.36 -5.44 -3.30
CA CYS A 234 5.22 -6.56 -4.20
C CYS A 234 3.76 -6.67 -4.70
N PRO A 235 3.29 -5.74 -5.55
CA PRO A 235 1.98 -5.87 -6.15
C PRO A 235 1.95 -7.12 -7.05
N SER A 236 0.89 -7.93 -6.91
CA SER A 236 0.74 -9.19 -7.64
C SER A 236 -0.12 -9.03 -8.89
N PRO A 237 -0.06 -9.96 -9.86
CA PRO A 237 -0.99 -9.99 -11.00
C PRO A 237 -2.46 -9.99 -10.56
N TRP A 238 -2.78 -10.60 -9.42
CA TRP A 238 -4.12 -10.54 -8.85
C TRP A 238 -4.55 -9.11 -8.50
N ILE A 239 -3.68 -8.31 -7.84
CA ILE A 239 -3.96 -6.90 -7.53
C ILE A 239 -4.25 -6.12 -8.82
N VAL A 240 -3.41 -6.34 -9.86
CA VAL A 240 -3.62 -5.71 -11.16
C VAL A 240 -4.97 -6.09 -11.75
N ALA A 241 -5.32 -7.37 -11.74
CA ALA A 241 -6.60 -7.87 -12.24
C ALA A 241 -7.78 -7.25 -11.48
N GLN A 242 -7.71 -7.18 -10.14
CA GLN A 242 -8.80 -6.61 -9.34
C GLN A 242 -8.97 -5.11 -9.55
N LEU A 243 -7.88 -4.36 -9.73
CA LEU A 243 -7.98 -2.93 -10.04
C LEU A 243 -8.56 -2.69 -11.43
N ARG A 244 -8.18 -3.50 -12.42
CA ARG A 244 -8.76 -3.44 -13.77
C ARG A 244 -10.24 -3.87 -13.79
N ASP A 245 -10.63 -4.84 -12.95
CA ASP A 245 -12.04 -5.23 -12.77
C ASP A 245 -12.86 -4.14 -12.09
N LEU A 246 -12.29 -3.51 -11.05
CA LEU A 246 -12.95 -2.42 -10.32
C LEU A 246 -13.11 -1.17 -11.19
N PHE A 247 -12.17 -0.94 -12.09
CA PHE A 247 -12.14 0.22 -12.99
C PHE A 247 -11.95 -0.24 -14.44
N PRO A 248 -12.99 -0.79 -15.07
CA PRO A 248 -12.89 -1.32 -16.42
C PRO A 248 -12.53 -0.22 -17.41
N THR A 249 -11.54 -0.51 -18.26
CA THR A 249 -11.14 0.34 -19.37
C THR A 249 -11.67 -0.22 -20.68
N VAL A 250 -12.05 0.64 -21.61
CA VAL A 250 -12.18 0.23 -23.00
C VAL A 250 -10.75 0.06 -23.51
N ALA A 251 -10.39 -1.17 -23.93
CA ALA A 251 -9.06 -1.46 -24.45
C ALA A 251 -8.78 -0.55 -25.66
N ALA A 252 -8.07 0.54 -25.43
CA ALA A 252 -7.58 1.39 -26.49
C ALA A 252 -6.25 0.78 -26.94
N CYS A 253 -6.14 0.44 -28.23
CA CYS A 253 -4.84 0.34 -28.90
C CYS A 253 -4.26 1.76 -28.93
N GLY A 254 -3.73 2.19 -27.79
CA GLY A 254 -3.24 3.53 -27.56
C GLY A 254 -1.91 3.75 -28.28
N SER A 255 -1.77 4.88 -28.95
CA SER A 255 -0.52 5.33 -29.55
C SER A 255 0.17 6.44 -28.75
N ARG A 256 -0.48 6.94 -27.69
CA ARG A 256 0.02 8.08 -26.92
C ARG A 256 1.32 7.72 -26.21
N ARG A 257 2.20 8.70 -26.06
CA ARG A 257 3.39 8.62 -25.21
C ARG A 257 3.23 9.66 -24.12
N LEU A 258 3.18 9.19 -22.89
CA LEU A 258 2.88 10.00 -21.73
C LEU A 258 4.15 10.29 -20.95
N TRP A 259 4.38 11.55 -20.61
CA TRP A 259 5.37 11.97 -19.64
C TRP A 259 4.67 12.42 -18.36
N ILE A 260 4.86 11.68 -17.27
CA ILE A 260 4.29 12.03 -15.96
C ILE A 260 5.21 13.04 -15.30
N THR A 261 4.85 14.33 -15.36
CA THR A 261 5.64 15.37 -14.68
C THR A 261 5.44 15.34 -13.17
N ARG A 262 6.44 15.83 -12.46
CA ARG A 262 6.40 16.05 -11.00
C ARG A 262 6.55 17.52 -10.61
N ARG A 263 6.49 18.43 -11.58
CA ARG A 263 6.73 19.88 -11.42
C ARG A 263 5.91 20.49 -10.28
N ALA A 264 4.63 20.19 -10.21
CA ALA A 264 3.73 20.73 -9.18
C ALA A 264 4.03 20.23 -7.76
N THR A 265 4.75 19.10 -7.61
CA THR A 265 4.98 18.47 -6.30
C THR A 265 6.19 19.02 -5.55
N GLY A 266 7.06 19.79 -6.22
CA GLY A 266 8.31 20.33 -5.65
C GLY A 266 9.35 19.28 -5.20
N ARG A 267 9.06 17.98 -5.32
CA ARG A 267 9.92 16.87 -4.87
C ARG A 267 10.18 15.90 -6.00
N ARG A 268 11.44 15.49 -6.17
CA ARG A 268 11.84 14.55 -7.24
C ARG A 268 11.37 15.05 -8.61
N HIS A 269 11.47 16.36 -8.85
CA HIS A 269 11.26 16.96 -10.16
C HIS A 269 12.62 17.09 -10.85
N LEU A 270 12.67 16.79 -12.14
CA LEU A 270 13.85 16.97 -12.98
C LEU A 270 13.93 18.46 -13.36
N ALA A 271 14.93 19.18 -12.85
CA ALA A 271 15.11 20.62 -13.10
C ALA A 271 15.29 20.95 -14.60
N TRP A 272 15.75 19.97 -15.37
CA TRP A 272 15.97 20.05 -16.81
C TRP A 272 14.90 19.31 -17.63
N GLU A 273 13.72 19.02 -17.03
CA GLU A 273 12.61 18.31 -17.67
C GLU A 273 12.20 18.92 -19.02
N GLU A 274 12.11 20.25 -19.11
CA GLU A 274 11.72 20.94 -20.35
C GLU A 274 12.72 20.75 -21.48
N GLN A 275 14.01 20.75 -21.16
CA GLN A 275 15.08 20.52 -22.15
C GLN A 275 15.03 19.10 -22.69
N LEU A 276 14.75 18.12 -21.84
CA LEU A 276 14.56 16.73 -22.26
C LEU A 276 13.30 16.57 -23.13
N LEU A 277 12.18 17.17 -22.71
CA LEU A 277 10.92 17.09 -23.46
C LEU A 277 10.99 17.77 -24.82
N ALA A 278 11.79 18.84 -24.96
CA ALA A 278 12.06 19.44 -26.26
C ALA A 278 12.75 18.47 -27.25
N MET A 279 13.49 17.47 -26.74
CA MET A 279 14.09 16.40 -27.53
C MET A 279 13.19 15.17 -27.70
N LEU A 280 12.01 15.17 -27.06
CA LEU A 280 11.04 14.07 -27.06
C LEU A 280 9.64 14.61 -27.45
N PRO A 281 9.47 15.23 -28.64
CA PRO A 281 8.28 15.99 -28.99
C PRO A 281 6.99 15.17 -29.08
N ASP A 282 7.10 13.84 -29.23
CA ASP A 282 5.96 12.92 -29.26
C ASP A 282 5.35 12.66 -27.88
N PHE A 283 5.98 13.14 -26.79
CA PHE A 283 5.50 12.96 -25.43
C PHE A 283 4.55 14.07 -25.01
N GLU A 284 3.40 13.66 -24.49
CA GLU A 284 2.45 14.53 -23.81
C GLU A 284 2.83 14.63 -22.34
N CYS A 285 3.15 15.84 -21.87
CA CYS A 285 3.49 16.10 -20.47
C CYS A 285 2.23 16.32 -19.64
N VAL A 286 2.02 15.50 -18.61
CA VAL A 286 0.81 15.51 -17.79
C VAL A 286 1.12 15.44 -16.30
N ASP A 287 0.47 16.31 -15.54
CA ASP A 287 0.37 16.18 -14.08
C ASP A 287 -0.88 15.37 -13.72
N LEU A 288 -0.68 14.09 -13.38
CA LEU A 288 -1.77 13.20 -13.01
C LEU A 288 -2.51 13.64 -11.73
N ALA A 289 -1.85 14.37 -10.83
CA ALA A 289 -2.48 14.81 -9.59
C ALA A 289 -3.58 15.86 -9.84
N ALA A 290 -3.54 16.54 -10.98
CA ALA A 290 -4.56 17.50 -11.40
C ALA A 290 -5.79 16.84 -12.07
N LEU A 291 -5.73 15.54 -12.36
CA LEU A 291 -6.79 14.82 -13.07
C LEU A 291 -7.70 14.04 -12.12
N GLU A 292 -8.99 13.97 -12.48
CA GLU A 292 -9.94 13.06 -11.85
C GLU A 292 -9.60 11.59 -12.14
N PRO A 293 -9.94 10.64 -11.24
CA PRO A 293 -9.61 9.22 -11.40
C PRO A 293 -9.94 8.63 -12.77
N ALA A 294 -11.15 8.89 -13.29
CA ALA A 294 -11.58 8.39 -14.60
C ALA A 294 -10.70 8.89 -15.75
N ALA A 295 -10.24 10.15 -15.69
CA ALA A 295 -9.33 10.72 -16.68
C ALA A 295 -7.92 10.12 -16.56
N GLN A 296 -7.44 9.85 -15.35
CA GLN A 296 -6.17 9.15 -15.13
C GLN A 296 -6.22 7.73 -15.74
N ILE A 297 -7.31 7.00 -15.51
CA ILE A 297 -7.53 5.66 -16.05
C ILE A 297 -7.56 5.68 -17.58
N ALA A 298 -8.36 6.55 -18.19
CA ALA A 298 -8.49 6.66 -19.64
C ALA A 298 -7.15 7.02 -20.31
N LEU A 299 -6.40 7.94 -19.71
CA LEU A 299 -5.10 8.35 -20.21
C LEU A 299 -4.11 7.18 -20.22
N MET A 300 -4.02 6.43 -19.12
CA MET A 300 -3.16 5.25 -19.03
C MET A 300 -3.58 4.14 -19.99
N ALA A 301 -4.87 3.84 -20.10
CA ALA A 301 -5.38 2.85 -21.04
C ALA A 301 -5.03 3.18 -22.51
N SER A 302 -4.95 4.47 -22.83
CA SER A 302 -4.58 4.97 -24.16
C SER A 302 -3.07 5.20 -24.39
N SER A 303 -2.22 4.84 -23.44
CA SER A 303 -0.77 5.05 -23.52
C SER A 303 -0.02 3.81 -24.00
N SER A 304 0.78 3.98 -25.06
CA SER A 304 1.77 2.99 -25.53
C SER A 304 3.10 3.08 -24.77
N VAL A 305 3.44 4.28 -24.29
CA VAL A 305 4.65 4.56 -23.51
C VAL A 305 4.29 5.47 -22.35
N VAL A 306 4.79 5.17 -21.16
CA VAL A 306 4.72 6.02 -19.97
C VAL A 306 6.12 6.24 -19.44
N ALA A 307 6.56 7.50 -19.37
CA ALA A 307 7.89 7.87 -18.91
C ALA A 307 7.84 9.00 -17.87
N GLY A 308 8.91 9.18 -17.10
CA GLY A 308 9.06 10.33 -16.21
C GLY A 308 9.86 10.07 -14.94
N PRO A 309 10.06 11.10 -14.11
CA PRO A 309 10.70 10.97 -12.81
C PRO A 309 9.88 10.12 -11.84
N ILE A 310 10.56 9.24 -11.10
CA ILE A 310 9.94 8.30 -10.17
C ILE A 310 9.00 8.98 -9.17
N GLY A 311 7.80 8.43 -9.03
CA GLY A 311 6.83 8.93 -8.08
C GLY A 311 5.48 8.22 -8.15
N ALA A 312 4.60 8.60 -7.23
CA ALA A 312 3.27 8.01 -7.05
C ALA A 312 2.44 7.87 -8.33
N GLY A 313 2.60 8.77 -9.31
CA GLY A 313 1.89 8.69 -10.58
C GLY A 313 2.09 7.37 -11.34
N PHE A 314 3.25 6.71 -11.17
CA PHE A 314 3.51 5.39 -11.74
C PHE A 314 2.65 4.27 -11.14
N SER A 315 1.94 4.51 -10.03
CA SER A 315 0.94 3.56 -9.52
C SER A 315 -0.18 3.32 -10.53
N ASN A 316 -0.45 4.29 -11.41
CA ASN A 316 -1.48 4.22 -12.44
C ASN A 316 -1.10 3.36 -13.65
N ILE A 317 0.16 2.90 -13.79
CA ILE A 317 0.55 2.01 -14.90
C ILE A 317 -0.24 0.69 -14.90
N VAL A 318 -0.84 0.34 -13.76
CA VAL A 318 -1.79 -0.78 -13.65
C VAL A 318 -2.93 -0.72 -14.67
N PHE A 319 -3.32 0.48 -15.09
CA PHE A 319 -4.39 0.69 -16.08
C PHE A 319 -3.89 0.76 -17.52
N CYS A 320 -2.57 0.67 -17.76
CA CYS A 320 -2.03 0.60 -19.11
C CYS A 320 -2.46 -0.69 -19.80
N SER A 321 -2.71 -0.59 -21.11
CA SER A 321 -2.98 -1.76 -21.96
C SER A 321 -1.75 -2.68 -22.02
N PRO A 322 -1.94 -4.01 -22.15
CA PRO A 322 -0.84 -4.95 -22.33
C PRO A 322 0.10 -4.54 -23.47
N GLY A 323 1.41 -4.72 -23.27
CA GLY A 323 2.43 -4.32 -24.26
C GLY A 323 2.84 -2.85 -24.20
N ALA A 324 2.20 -2.02 -23.35
CA ALA A 324 2.71 -0.68 -23.08
C ALA A 324 4.09 -0.74 -22.42
N ARG A 325 4.88 0.31 -22.67
CA ARG A 325 6.27 0.44 -22.23
C ARG A 325 6.39 1.47 -21.12
N VAL A 326 7.16 1.19 -20.07
CA VAL A 326 7.34 2.07 -18.91
C VAL A 326 8.81 2.45 -18.74
N ILE A 327 9.12 3.75 -18.62
CA ILE A 327 10.48 4.26 -18.36
C ILE A 327 10.49 5.06 -17.06
N ILE A 328 11.27 4.62 -16.08
CA ILE A 328 11.35 5.28 -14.78
C ILE A 328 12.71 5.96 -14.62
N ILE A 329 12.70 7.29 -14.44
CA ILE A 329 13.92 8.06 -14.15
C ILE A 329 14.07 8.21 -12.64
N ARG A 330 15.21 7.81 -12.08
CA ARG A 330 15.48 7.76 -10.63
C ARG A 330 16.58 8.76 -10.25
N PRO A 331 16.54 9.35 -9.05
CA PRO A 331 17.56 10.32 -8.62
C PRO A 331 18.89 9.67 -8.20
N SER A 332 18.93 8.35 -8.03
CA SER A 332 20.11 7.62 -7.60
C SER A 332 20.08 6.17 -8.11
N LEU A 333 21.20 5.47 -7.94
CA LEU A 333 21.34 4.05 -8.28
C LEU A 333 20.66 3.12 -7.26
N GLN A 334 20.25 3.63 -6.09
CA GLN A 334 19.59 2.82 -5.06
C GLN A 334 18.28 2.25 -5.59
N GLN A 335 18.16 0.92 -5.52
CA GLN A 335 17.03 0.21 -6.09
C GLN A 335 15.82 0.22 -5.15
N TYR A 336 14.74 0.80 -5.65
CA TYR A 336 13.41 0.67 -5.07
C TYR A 336 12.51 -0.05 -6.10
N PRO A 337 12.36 -1.39 -6.00
CA PRO A 337 11.84 -2.21 -7.10
C PRO A 337 10.33 -2.10 -7.31
N LEU A 338 9.65 -1.20 -6.59
CA LEU A 338 8.20 -1.12 -6.54
C LEU A 338 7.55 -1.05 -7.93
N TYR A 339 7.94 -0.07 -8.74
CA TYR A 339 7.32 0.14 -10.05
C TYR A 339 7.81 -0.84 -11.12
N ASP A 340 9.01 -1.43 -10.93
CA ASP A 340 9.49 -2.53 -11.77
C ASP A 340 8.63 -3.79 -11.57
N ARG A 341 8.36 -4.11 -10.30
CA ARG A 341 7.45 -5.20 -9.91
C ARG A 341 6.03 -4.95 -10.37
N LEU A 342 5.54 -3.72 -10.25
CA LEU A 342 4.21 -3.35 -10.74
C LEU A 342 4.11 -3.51 -12.26
N ALA A 343 5.10 -3.01 -13.02
CA ALA A 343 5.13 -3.16 -14.46
C ALA A 343 5.16 -4.64 -14.86
N THR A 344 6.00 -5.44 -14.19
CA THR A 344 6.05 -6.90 -14.36
C THR A 344 4.69 -7.54 -14.11
N ALA A 345 4.07 -7.27 -12.96
CA ALA A 345 2.77 -7.83 -12.58
C ALA A 345 1.65 -7.41 -13.54
N ALA A 346 1.79 -6.24 -14.18
CA ALA A 346 0.84 -5.72 -15.15
C ALA A 346 1.08 -6.18 -16.59
N GLY A 347 2.14 -6.96 -16.85
CA GLY A 347 2.51 -7.43 -18.19
C GLY A 347 3.08 -6.33 -19.07
N LEU A 348 3.80 -5.37 -18.48
CA LEU A 348 4.37 -4.21 -19.16
C LEU A 348 5.88 -4.37 -19.31
N ALA A 349 6.39 -4.04 -20.50
CA ALA A 349 7.82 -3.87 -20.69
C ALA A 349 8.27 -2.63 -19.94
N HIS A 350 9.36 -2.71 -19.18
CA HIS A 350 9.83 -1.58 -18.39
C HIS A 350 11.35 -1.48 -18.37
N SER A 351 11.83 -0.27 -18.17
CA SER A 351 13.24 0.04 -17.96
C SER A 351 13.39 1.26 -17.05
N TRP A 352 14.60 1.49 -16.56
CA TRP A 352 14.91 2.64 -15.73
C TRP A 352 16.23 3.26 -16.13
N LEU A 353 16.45 4.50 -15.69
CA LEU A 353 17.78 5.10 -15.64
C LEU A 353 17.91 5.92 -14.37
N ALA A 354 19.13 6.08 -13.88
CA ALA A 354 19.44 7.02 -12.82
C ALA A 354 20.03 8.30 -13.40
N ALA A 355 19.59 9.45 -12.92
CA ALA A 355 20.11 10.76 -13.30
C ALA A 355 20.08 11.69 -12.09
N ASP A 356 20.97 12.67 -12.06
CA ASP A 356 20.87 13.77 -11.11
C ASP A 356 19.69 14.67 -11.53
N PHE A 357 18.81 14.97 -10.57
CA PHE A 357 17.58 15.71 -10.83
C PHE A 357 17.81 17.22 -10.85
N LEU A 358 18.91 17.71 -10.29
CA LEU A 358 19.27 19.11 -10.24
C LEU A 358 20.22 19.50 -11.36
N GLN A 359 21.17 18.63 -11.69
CA GLN A 359 22.18 18.90 -12.71
C GLN A 359 22.08 17.89 -13.87
N PRO A 360 21.93 18.34 -15.13
CA PRO A 360 21.95 17.43 -16.26
C PRO A 360 23.35 16.89 -16.47
N VAL A 361 23.48 15.57 -16.65
CA VAL A 361 24.77 14.94 -16.99
C VAL A 361 24.94 14.86 -18.51
N ASP A 362 23.90 14.41 -19.24
CA ASP A 362 23.88 14.33 -20.70
C ASP A 362 22.43 14.11 -21.19
N ILE A 363 21.70 15.19 -21.44
CA ILE A 363 20.27 15.13 -21.85
C ILE A 363 20.12 14.46 -23.21
N SER A 364 21.06 14.69 -24.13
CA SER A 364 21.05 14.10 -25.47
C SER A 364 21.18 12.58 -25.41
N ARG A 365 22.09 12.06 -24.59
CA ARG A 365 22.22 10.61 -24.37
C ARG A 365 20.97 10.01 -23.74
N ILE A 366 20.32 10.71 -22.80
CA ILE A 366 19.08 10.24 -22.19
C ILE A 366 17.95 10.19 -23.22
N SER A 367 17.76 11.24 -24.01
CA SER A 367 16.75 11.26 -25.08
C SER A 367 16.99 10.16 -26.13
N ALA A 368 18.25 9.98 -26.56
CA ALA A 368 18.62 8.93 -27.50
C ALA A 368 18.30 7.54 -26.95
N ALA A 369 18.65 7.25 -25.69
CA ALA A 369 18.38 5.96 -25.06
C ALA A 369 16.87 5.68 -24.90
N ILE A 370 16.08 6.71 -24.54
CA ILE A 370 14.61 6.61 -24.49
C ILE A 370 14.06 6.28 -25.88
N THR A 371 14.48 7.02 -26.90
CA THR A 371 14.00 6.86 -28.28
C THR A 371 14.36 5.48 -28.85
N GLU A 372 15.61 5.04 -28.65
CA GLU A 372 16.08 3.73 -29.08
C GLU A 372 15.25 2.61 -28.45
N TRP A 373 15.01 2.69 -27.14
CA TRP A 373 14.28 1.67 -26.42
C TRP A 373 12.81 1.57 -26.85
N ILE A 374 12.16 2.71 -27.09
CA ILE A 374 10.79 2.75 -27.63
C ILE A 374 10.73 2.10 -29.02
N GLY A 375 11.77 2.30 -29.84
CA GLY A 375 11.87 1.77 -31.20
C GLY A 375 12.17 0.27 -31.30
N ARG A 376 12.60 -0.39 -30.22
CA ARG A 376 12.86 -1.84 -30.23
C ARG A 376 11.57 -2.62 -30.42
N SER A 377 11.46 -3.38 -31.51
CA SER A 377 10.38 -4.37 -31.71
C SER A 377 10.35 -5.31 -30.50
N GLY A 378 9.16 -5.53 -29.92
CA GLY A 378 9.01 -6.35 -28.70
C GLY A 378 9.66 -7.72 -28.89
N ARG A 379 10.54 -8.11 -27.96
CA ARG A 379 11.06 -9.47 -27.86
C ARG A 379 10.22 -10.25 -26.86
#